data_AF-A0A178FMM0-F1
#
_entry.id   AF-A0A178FMM0-F1
#
_cell.length_a   1.000
_cell.length_b   1.000
_cell.length_c   1.000
_cell.angle_alpha   90.00
_cell.angle_beta   90.00
_cell.angle_gamma   90.00
#
_symmetry.space_group_name_H-M   'P 1'
#
loop_
_entity.id
_entity.type
_entity.pdbx_description
1 polymer ?
#
loop_
_entity_poly.entity_id
_entity_poly.type
_entity_poly.pdbx_seq_one_letter_code
_entity_poly.pdbx_strand_id
1 'polypeptide(L)'
;MWSRETGDIQGLLQKKFDCCGFENSTSPLYHYDSTCMSDLLAAQKPGCIGPMSDYAFSFFGNISTATFGIVAIDAILLLCVAMLFKDRKDRTRYRLIDEKYELGMRQT
;
A
#
# COMPACT_ATOMS: atom_id res chain seq x y z
N MET A 1 23.93 3.97 0.85
CA MET A 1 23.19 3.13 1.83
C MET A 1 23.83 1.77 1.94
N TRP A 2 24.02 1.05 0.82
CA TRP A 2 24.73 -0.24 0.78
C TRP A 2 26.05 -0.28 1.57
N SER A 3 26.99 0.63 1.29
CA SER A 3 28.30 0.70 1.96
C SER A 3 28.27 1.17 3.42
N ARG A 4 27.10 1.51 3.96
CA ARG A 4 26.93 1.87 5.39
C ARG A 4 26.45 0.69 6.24
N GLU A 5 25.87 -0.33 5.60
CA GLU A 5 25.40 -1.54 6.27
C GLU A 5 26.57 -2.47 6.61
N THR A 6 26.40 -3.30 7.62
CA THR A 6 27.40 -4.31 8.00
C THR A 6 27.52 -5.42 6.95
N GLY A 7 28.69 -6.03 6.86
CA GLY A 7 28.94 -7.15 5.93
C GLY A 7 27.95 -8.31 6.12
N ASP A 8 27.53 -8.57 7.36
CA ASP A 8 26.53 -9.61 7.67
C ASP A 8 25.16 -9.31 7.03
N ILE A 9 24.70 -8.05 7.10
CA ILE A 9 23.43 -7.63 6.47
C ILE A 9 23.55 -7.72 4.95
N GLN A 10 24.70 -7.34 4.39
CA GLN A 10 24.97 -7.49 2.96
C GLN A 10 24.94 -8.97 2.52
N GLY A 11 25.57 -9.88 3.27
CA GLY A 11 25.54 -11.32 2.99
C GLY A 11 24.13 -11.91 3.08
N LEU A 12 23.36 -11.54 4.12
CA LEU A 12 21.95 -11.95 4.25
C LEU A 12 21.08 -11.48 3.07
N LEU A 13 21.28 -10.25 2.60
CA LEU A 13 20.59 -9.72 1.42
C LEU A 13 20.98 -10.48 0.15
N GLN A 14 22.28 -10.73 -0.03
CA GLN A 14 22.79 -11.51 -1.17
C GLN A 14 22.22 -12.93 -1.20
N LYS A 15 22.13 -13.58 -0.04
CA LYS A 15 21.51 -14.90 0.10
C LYS A 15 19.99 -14.87 -0.15
N LYS A 16 19.31 -13.82 0.27
CA LYS A 16 17.85 -13.71 0.10
C LYS A 16 17.45 -13.42 -1.34
N PHE A 17 18.19 -12.57 -2.04
CA PHE A 17 17.87 -12.11 -3.39
C PHE A 17 18.71 -12.80 -4.48
N ASP A 18 19.54 -13.78 -4.10
CA ASP A 18 20.43 -14.54 -4.97
C ASP A 18 21.29 -13.68 -5.91
N CYS A 19 21.85 -12.61 -5.36
CA CYS A 19 22.52 -11.53 -6.08
C CYS A 19 23.93 -11.27 -5.50
N CYS A 20 24.82 -10.64 -6.28
CA CYS A 20 26.17 -10.31 -5.83
C CYS A 20 26.52 -8.85 -6.12
N GLY A 21 26.94 -8.13 -5.08
CA GLY A 21 27.25 -6.70 -5.16
C GLY A 21 25.98 -5.85 -5.32
N PHE A 22 26.12 -4.53 -5.28
CA PHE A 22 24.94 -3.65 -5.33
C PHE A 22 24.48 -3.40 -6.77
N GLU A 23 25.32 -2.79 -7.61
CA GLU A 23 25.03 -2.61 -9.04
C GLU A 23 25.56 -3.78 -9.85
N ASN A 24 26.79 -4.21 -9.53
CA ASN A 24 27.49 -5.35 -10.11
C ASN A 24 28.41 -5.97 -9.07
N SER A 25 28.97 -7.15 -9.36
CA SER A 25 29.91 -7.86 -8.47
C SER A 25 31.13 -7.01 -8.05
N THR A 26 31.55 -6.05 -8.87
CA THR A 26 32.74 -5.22 -8.61
C THR A 26 32.44 -3.84 -8.00
N SER A 27 31.19 -3.36 -8.07
CA SER A 27 30.87 -1.97 -7.71
C SER A 27 29.58 -1.86 -6.90
N PRO A 28 29.69 -1.55 -5.59
CA PRO A 28 30.72 -1.98 -4.64
C PRO A 28 30.92 -3.51 -4.57
N LEU A 29 32.12 -3.93 -4.13
CA LEU A 29 32.49 -5.35 -4.02
C LEU A 29 31.49 -6.13 -3.15
N TYR A 30 31.17 -7.36 -3.57
CA TYR A 30 30.28 -8.25 -2.82
C TYR A 30 30.95 -8.76 -1.53
N HIS A 31 30.14 -9.15 -0.55
CA HIS A 31 30.63 -9.83 0.64
C HIS A 31 30.78 -11.33 0.37
N TYR A 32 31.88 -11.93 0.79
CA TYR A 32 32.09 -13.37 0.60
C TYR A 32 31.13 -14.16 1.50
N ASP A 33 30.14 -14.79 0.89
CA ASP A 33 29.17 -15.68 1.53
C ASP A 33 28.95 -16.92 0.64
N SER A 34 28.16 -17.87 1.12
CA SER A 34 27.71 -19.08 0.44
C SER A 34 27.16 -18.87 -0.97
N THR A 35 26.63 -17.69 -1.28
CA THR A 35 26.06 -17.32 -2.58
C THR A 35 27.11 -16.81 -3.57
N CYS A 36 28.09 -16.03 -3.08
CA CYS A 36 29.13 -15.37 -3.86
C CYS A 36 30.50 -15.87 -3.36
N MET A 37 30.83 -17.13 -3.68
CA MET A 37 32.06 -17.78 -3.18
C MET A 37 33.32 -17.41 -3.96
N SER A 38 33.19 -16.96 -5.20
CA SER A 38 34.30 -16.58 -6.07
C SER A 38 33.89 -15.47 -7.03
N ASP A 39 34.87 -14.71 -7.52
CA ASP A 39 34.62 -13.60 -8.47
C ASP A 39 33.95 -14.10 -9.74
N LEU A 40 34.27 -15.33 -10.16
CA LEU A 40 33.66 -15.97 -11.33
C LEU A 40 32.17 -16.26 -11.10
N LEU A 41 31.81 -16.80 -9.93
CA LEU A 41 30.42 -17.08 -9.58
C LEU A 41 29.63 -15.79 -9.36
N ALA A 42 30.26 -14.79 -8.72
CA ALA A 42 29.67 -13.50 -8.49
C ALA A 42 29.41 -12.72 -9.78
N ALA A 43 30.30 -12.83 -10.79
CA ALA A 43 30.12 -12.22 -12.10
C ALA A 43 28.98 -12.84 -12.92
N GLN A 44 28.56 -14.06 -12.61
CA GLN A 44 27.41 -14.71 -13.26
C GLN A 44 26.06 -14.30 -12.64
N LYS A 45 26.08 -13.64 -11.47
CA LYS A 45 24.88 -13.21 -10.76
C LYS A 45 24.58 -11.74 -11.02
N PRO A 46 23.29 -11.34 -11.03
CA PRO A 46 22.92 -9.94 -11.16
C PRO A 46 23.29 -9.16 -9.90
N GLY A 47 23.43 -7.84 -10.03
CA GLY A 47 23.52 -6.93 -8.89
C GLY A 47 22.23 -6.92 -8.08
N CYS A 48 22.35 -6.71 -6.76
CA CYS A 48 21.23 -6.77 -5.83
C CYS A 48 20.17 -5.67 -6.01
N ILE A 49 20.52 -4.53 -6.63
CA ILE A 49 19.59 -3.39 -6.75
C ILE A 49 18.30 -3.73 -7.51
N GLY A 50 18.39 -4.55 -8.57
CA GLY A 50 17.24 -4.97 -9.38
C GLY A 50 16.21 -5.77 -8.55
N PRO A 51 16.55 -6.99 -8.08
CA PRO A 51 15.62 -7.82 -7.32
C PRO A 51 15.15 -7.16 -6.01
N MET A 52 15.99 -6.33 -5.38
CA MET A 52 15.58 -5.55 -4.21
C MET A 52 14.54 -4.49 -4.57
N SER A 53 14.72 -3.77 -5.68
CA SER A 53 13.78 -2.76 -6.16
C SER A 53 12.44 -3.39 -6.56
N ASP A 54 12.46 -4.51 -7.26
CA ASP A 54 11.25 -5.22 -7.68
C ASP A 54 10.44 -5.72 -6.47
N TYR A 55 11.13 -6.26 -5.45
CA TYR A 55 10.51 -6.63 -4.19
C TYR A 55 9.87 -5.44 -3.50
N ALA A 56 10.60 -4.31 -3.39
CA ALA A 56 10.09 -3.11 -2.75
C ALA A 56 8.85 -2.56 -3.49
N PHE A 57 8.89 -2.51 -4.82
CA PHE A 57 7.78 -2.04 -5.63
C PHE A 57 6.54 -2.93 -5.46
N SER A 58 6.70 -4.26 -5.50
CA SER A 58 5.61 -5.19 -5.26
C SER A 58 5.02 -5.06 -3.85
N PHE A 59 5.88 -4.93 -2.84
CA PHE A 59 5.46 -4.74 -1.45
C PHE A 59 4.67 -3.44 -1.24
N PHE A 60 5.17 -2.32 -1.75
CA PHE A 60 4.46 -1.04 -1.71
C PHE A 60 3.16 -1.07 -2.52
N GLY A 61 3.15 -1.76 -3.66
CA GLY A 61 1.95 -2.02 -4.45
C GLY A 61 0.87 -2.69 -3.61
N ASN A 62 1.20 -3.82 -2.96
CA ASN A 62 0.24 -4.58 -2.16
C ASN A 62 -0.30 -3.78 -0.95
N ILE A 63 0.57 -3.09 -0.20
CA ILE A 63 0.14 -2.30 0.96
C ILE A 63 -0.71 -1.11 0.54
N SER A 64 -0.31 -0.41 -0.52
CA SER A 64 -1.07 0.75 -1.01
C SER A 64 -2.47 0.32 -1.48
N THR A 65 -2.59 -0.77 -2.25
CA THR A 65 -3.90 -1.31 -2.65
C THR A 65 -4.76 -1.69 -1.45
N ALA A 66 -4.21 -2.38 -0.45
CA ALA A 66 -4.95 -2.73 0.76
C ALA A 66 -5.44 -1.48 1.51
N THR A 67 -4.57 -0.47 1.65
CA THR A 67 -4.89 0.76 2.38
C THR A 67 -5.95 1.58 1.63
N PHE A 68 -5.81 1.76 0.32
CA PHE A 68 -6.83 2.45 -0.48
C PHE A 68 -8.16 1.69 -0.50
N GLY A 69 -8.14 0.36 -0.46
CA GLY A 69 -9.35 -0.46 -0.31
C GLY A 69 -10.10 -0.16 0.98
N ILE A 70 -9.39 -0.07 2.12
CA ILE A 70 -10.00 0.28 3.41
C ILE A 70 -10.60 1.70 3.37
N VAL A 71 -9.85 2.68 2.89
CA VAL A 71 -10.32 4.07 2.79
C VAL A 71 -11.55 4.19 1.88
N ALA A 72 -11.61 3.41 0.79
CA ALA A 72 -12.77 3.39 -0.09
C ALA A 72 -14.02 2.83 0.60
N ILE A 73 -13.87 1.76 1.39
CA ILE A 73 -14.97 1.19 2.18
C ILE A 73 -15.48 2.21 3.21
N ASP A 74 -14.57 2.88 3.92
CA ASP A 74 -14.93 3.91 4.90
C ASP A 74 -15.68 5.07 4.24
N ALA A 75 -15.22 5.53 3.07
CA ALA A 75 -15.90 6.58 2.32
C ALA A 75 -17.33 6.17 1.91
N ILE A 76 -17.52 4.93 1.44
CA ILE A 76 -18.85 4.40 1.09
C ILE A 76 -19.75 4.34 2.33
N LEU A 77 -19.25 3.83 3.46
CA LEU A 77 -20.02 3.76 4.70
C LEU A 77 -20.43 5.16 5.18
N LEU A 78 -19.53 6.14 5.12
CA LEU A 78 -19.85 7.53 5.45
C LEU A 78 -20.93 8.11 4.53
N LEU A 79 -20.88 7.82 3.23
CA LEU A 79 -21.92 8.23 2.29
C LEU A 79 -23.27 7.57 2.60
N CYS A 80 -23.28 6.27 2.91
CA CYS A 80 -24.50 5.57 3.32
C CYS A 80 -25.12 6.21 4.58
N VAL A 81 -24.30 6.51 5.58
CA VAL A 81 -24.75 7.20 6.81
C VAL A 81 -25.29 8.59 6.50
N ALA A 82 -24.62 9.36 5.63
CA ALA A 82 -25.08 10.68 5.21
C ALA A 82 -26.43 10.63 4.46
N MET A 83 -26.62 9.64 3.58
CA MET A 83 -27.89 9.42 2.88
C MET A 83 -29.02 9.08 3.87
N LEU A 84 -28.75 8.24 4.87
CA LEU A 84 -29.73 7.91 5.91
C LEU A 84 -30.14 9.15 6.73
N PHE A 85 -29.19 10.00 7.09
CA PHE A 85 -29.50 11.25 7.79
C PHE A 85 -30.35 12.18 6.92
N LYS A 86 -30.03 12.30 5.63
CA LYS A 86 -30.81 13.08 4.67
C LYS A 86 -32.24 12.54 4.55
N ASP A 87 -32.43 11.23 4.38
CA ASP A 87 -33.75 10.61 4.24
C ASP A 87 -34.62 10.85 5.48
N ARG A 88 -34.07 10.67 6.69
CA ARG A 88 -34.79 10.95 7.95
C ARG A 88 -35.22 12.41 8.06
N LYS A 89 -34.36 13.33 7.64
CA LYS A 89 -34.67 14.77 7.62
C LYS A 89 -35.77 15.10 6.62
N ASP A 90 -35.68 14.54 5.42
CA ASP A 90 -36.67 14.76 4.36
C ASP A 90 -38.04 14.19 4.78
N ARG A 91 -38.11 12.97 5.34
CA ARG A 91 -39.35 12.39 5.91
C ARG A 91 -39.96 13.26 7.00
N THR A 92 -39.15 13.79 7.91
CA THR A 92 -39.64 14.68 8.99
C THR A 92 -40.22 15.96 8.40
N ARG A 93 -39.55 16.56 7.41
CA ARG A 93 -40.06 17.72 6.69
C ARG A 93 -41.39 17.43 6.00
N TYR A 94 -41.53 16.28 5.33
CA TYR A 94 -42.78 15.91 4.67
C TYR A 94 -43.93 15.73 5.68
N ARG A 95 -43.68 15.07 6.82
CA ARG A 95 -44.70 14.98 7.90
C ARG A 95 -45.19 16.35 8.36
N LEU A 96 -44.28 17.31 8.55
CA LEU A 96 -44.64 18.68 8.94
C LEU A 96 -45.42 19.43 7.85
N ILE A 97 -45.25 19.06 6.58
CA ILE A 97 -46.01 19.64 5.46
C ILE A 97 -47.42 19.04 5.45
N ASP A 98 -47.54 17.72 5.62
CA ASP A 98 -48.84 17.04 5.66
C ASP A 98 -49.71 17.55 6.82
N GLU A 99 -49.14 17.73 8.01
CA GLU A 99 -49.83 18.31 9.18
C GLU A 99 -50.36 19.73 8.90
N LYS A 100 -49.61 20.54 8.14
CA LYS A 100 -50.05 21.89 7.75
C LYS A 100 -51.16 21.87 6.71
N TYR A 101 -51.10 20.93 5.77
CA TYR A 101 -52.15 20.77 4.75
C TYR A 101 -53.48 20.35 5.36
N GLU A 102 -53.47 19.42 6.32
CA GLU A 102 -54.67 18.98 7.02
C GLU A 102 -55.33 20.11 7.84
N LEU A 103 -54.52 20.93 8.54
CA LEU A 103 -55.03 22.10 9.27
C LEU A 103 -55.62 23.15 8.33
N GLY A 104 -55.03 23.35 7.15
CA GLY A 104 -55.52 24.28 6.12
C GLY A 104 -56.87 23.87 5.52
N MET A 105 -57.08 22.57 5.27
CA MET A 105 -58.38 22.07 4.77
C MET A 105 -59.51 22.15 5.78
N ARG A 106 -59.21 22.24 7.09
CA ARG A 106 -60.23 22.37 8.14
C ARG A 106 -60.81 23.79 8.29
N GLN A 107 -60.21 24.78 7.63
CA GLN A 107 -60.60 26.20 7.71
C GLN A 107 -61.38 26.71 6.47
N THR A 108 -61.63 25.87 5.47
CA THR A 108 -62.48 26.14 4.30
C THR A 108 -63.75 25.30 4.37
#